data_AF-A0A2J7RQ35-F1
#
_entry.id   AF-A0A2J7RQ35-F1
#
_cell.length_a   1.000
_cell.length_b   1.000
_cell.length_c   1.000
_cell.angle_alpha   90.00
_cell.angle_beta   90.00
_cell.angle_gamma   90.00
#
_symmetry.space_group_name_H-M   'P 1'
#
loop_
_entity.id
_entity.type
_entity.pdbx_description
1 polymer ?
#
loop_
_entity_poly.entity_id
_entity_poly.type
_entity_poly.pdbx_seq_one_letter_code
_entity_poly.pdbx_strand_id
1 'polypeptide(L)'
;MKFQPKVMAKQYENQLRRLTTSLSDHQGRMGYPKDWPDSLSNFELVVETEAGPLMLSPTGQFIVPSSCPAFLLVAFLSENLDAASRLLQRYQRNKYVERDLHQRCVGEFELAALQKDDNITPDLMIECCDRLLRHKTVLSPSLKGVHLWVTNYYSVLSDGEVCIPWNWKL
;
A
#
# COMPACT_ATOMS: atom_id res chain seq x y z
N MET A 1 5.00 -0.22 14.31
CA MET A 1 3.57 -0.18 14.68
C MET A 1 3.13 1.28 14.75
N LYS A 2 2.44 1.79 13.71
CA LYS A 2 1.89 3.16 13.75
C LYS A 2 0.74 3.15 14.76
N PHE A 3 0.90 3.90 15.85
CA PHE A 3 -0.12 4.08 16.88
C PHE A 3 -1.26 4.90 16.25
N GLN A 4 -2.31 4.25 15.76
CA GLN A 4 -3.54 4.96 15.42
C GLN A 4 -4.26 5.30 16.73
N PRO A 5 -4.65 6.56 16.96
CA PRO A 5 -5.44 6.92 18.14
C PRO A 5 -6.69 6.06 18.18
N LYS A 6 -6.95 5.40 19.31
CA LYS A 6 -8.17 4.60 19.47
C LYS A 6 -9.37 5.55 19.50
N VAL A 7 -10.15 5.57 18.41
CA VAL A 7 -11.43 6.29 18.33
C VAL A 7 -12.56 5.32 18.63
N MET A 8 -13.52 5.72 19.45
CA MET A 8 -14.72 4.90 19.68
C MET A 8 -15.51 4.79 18.37
N ALA A 9 -16.06 3.60 18.07
CA ALA A 9 -16.83 3.38 16.84
C ALA A 9 -17.92 4.45 16.62
N LYS A 10 -18.59 4.88 17.70
CA LYS A 10 -19.61 5.94 17.64
C LYS A 10 -19.04 7.30 17.22
N GLN A 11 -17.84 7.64 17.69
CA GLN A 11 -17.17 8.88 17.32
C GLN A 11 -16.71 8.84 15.87
N TYR A 12 -16.21 7.70 15.40
CA TYR A 12 -15.85 7.49 13.99
C TYR A 12 -17.08 7.62 13.08
N GLU A 13 -18.23 7.02 13.45
CA GLU A 13 -19.50 7.18 12.73
C GLU A 13 -19.91 8.66 12.63
N ASN A 14 -19.81 9.40 13.73
CA ASN A 14 -20.13 10.83 13.74
C ASN A 14 -19.17 11.65 12.86
N GLN A 15 -17.89 11.31 12.87
CA GLN A 15 -16.86 11.93 12.03
C GLN A 15 -17.13 11.70 10.54
N LEU A 16 -17.40 10.45 10.15
CA LEU A 16 -17.80 10.12 8.78
C LEU A 16 -19.05 10.88 8.36
N ARG A 17 -20.09 10.90 9.21
CA ARG A 17 -21.34 11.60 8.93
C ARG A 17 -21.12 13.09 8.69
N ARG A 18 -20.27 13.75 9.49
CA ARG A 18 -19.92 15.16 9.31
C ARG A 18 -19.24 15.40 7.98
N LEU A 19 -18.25 14.58 7.62
CA LEU A 19 -17.53 14.70 6.36
C LEU A 19 -18.47 14.50 5.16
N THR A 20 -19.28 13.44 5.17
CA THR A 20 -20.20 13.16 4.06
C THR A 20 -21.27 14.24 3.92
N THR A 21 -21.80 14.76 5.05
CA THR A 21 -22.77 15.86 5.02
C THR A 21 -22.15 17.13 4.42
N SER A 22 -20.92 17.47 4.84
CA SER A 22 -20.17 18.62 4.33
C SER A 22 -19.93 18.52 2.82
N LEU A 23 -19.60 17.33 2.32
CA LEU A 23 -19.45 17.05 0.89
C LEU A 23 -20.78 17.19 0.14
N SER A 24 -21.88 16.64 0.68
CA SER A 24 -23.22 16.79 0.08
C SER A 24 -23.66 18.25 0.00
N ASP A 25 -23.42 19.04 1.06
CA ASP A 25 -23.73 20.47 1.09
C ASP A 25 -22.89 21.25 0.06
N HIS A 26 -21.60 20.93 -0.05
CA HIS A 26 -20.72 21.51 -1.06
C HIS A 26 -21.20 21.20 -2.48
N GLN A 27 -21.52 19.93 -2.75
CA GLN A 27 -22.04 19.48 -4.03
C GLN A 27 -23.36 20.19 -4.39
N GLY A 28 -24.28 20.36 -3.43
CA GLY A 28 -25.55 21.05 -3.67
C GLY A 28 -25.42 22.54 -3.97
N ARG A 29 -24.39 23.21 -3.43
CA ARG A 29 -24.17 24.66 -3.60
C ARG A 29 -23.26 25.01 -4.78
N MET A 30 -22.17 24.28 -4.94
CA MET A 30 -21.08 24.61 -5.88
C MET A 30 -20.93 23.57 -7.00
N GLY A 31 -21.52 22.38 -6.84
CA GLY A 31 -21.22 21.22 -7.68
C GLY A 31 -19.82 20.68 -7.42
N TYR A 32 -19.43 19.67 -8.22
CA TYR A 32 -18.03 19.27 -8.35
C TYR A 32 -17.41 19.89 -9.61
N PRO A 33 -16.07 20.02 -9.68
CA PRO A 33 -15.39 20.53 -10.86
C PRO A 33 -15.79 19.76 -12.13
N LYS A 34 -15.99 20.49 -13.24
CA LYS A 34 -16.43 19.92 -14.53
C LYS A 34 -15.38 19.01 -15.15
N ASP A 35 -14.13 19.20 -14.75
CA ASP A 35 -12.95 18.52 -15.27
C ASP A 35 -12.75 17.15 -14.59
N TRP A 36 -13.57 16.83 -13.58
CA TRP A 36 -13.59 15.51 -12.96
C TRP A 36 -14.16 14.46 -13.91
N PRO A 37 -13.73 13.19 -13.78
CA PRO A 37 -14.34 12.10 -14.52
C PRO A 37 -15.80 11.89 -14.08
N ASP A 38 -16.59 11.26 -14.96
CA ASP A 38 -17.99 10.91 -14.69
C ASP A 38 -18.19 10.06 -13.42
N SER A 39 -17.14 9.35 -12.99
CA SER A 39 -17.16 8.53 -11.78
C SER A 39 -15.81 8.51 -11.06
N LEU A 40 -15.86 8.53 -9.73
CA LEU A 40 -14.71 8.33 -8.84
C LEU A 40 -14.67 6.92 -8.22
N SER A 41 -15.45 5.97 -8.75
CA SER A 41 -15.59 4.61 -8.19
C SER A 41 -14.30 3.79 -8.11
N ASN A 42 -13.28 4.15 -8.88
CA ASN A 42 -11.96 3.50 -8.85
C ASN A 42 -11.04 4.01 -7.74
N PHE A 43 -11.43 5.06 -7.02
CA PHE A 43 -10.62 5.67 -5.97
C PHE A 43 -11.14 5.32 -4.58
N GLU A 44 -10.21 5.24 -3.62
CA GLU A 44 -10.52 4.98 -2.23
C GLU A 44 -10.18 6.19 -1.37
N LEU A 45 -11.10 6.56 -0.48
CA LEU A 45 -10.93 7.61 0.51
C LEU A 45 -10.79 6.99 1.90
N VAL A 46 -9.62 7.13 2.50
CA VAL A 46 -9.31 6.71 3.86
C VAL A 46 -9.48 7.90 4.80
N VAL A 47 -10.51 7.86 5.62
CA VAL A 47 -10.80 8.90 6.61
C VAL A 47 -10.09 8.57 7.91
N GLU A 48 -9.13 9.41 8.30
CA GLU A 48 -8.41 9.32 9.57
C GLU A 48 -9.00 10.26 10.64
N THR A 49 -8.42 10.19 11.84
CA THR A 49 -8.77 11.07 12.97
C THR A 49 -8.62 12.55 12.61
N GLU A 50 -9.16 13.44 13.46
CA GLU A 50 -9.23 14.88 13.17
C GLU A 50 -7.87 15.56 12.92
N ALA A 51 -6.78 14.97 13.42
CA ALA A 51 -5.40 15.44 13.22
C ALA A 51 -4.63 14.62 12.15
N GLY A 52 -5.33 13.83 11.33
CA GLY A 52 -4.76 13.04 10.25
C GLY A 52 -4.19 13.89 9.11
N PRO A 53 -3.33 13.31 8.26
CA PRO A 53 -2.77 14.01 7.12
C PRO A 53 -3.80 14.17 5.99
N LEU A 54 -3.61 15.19 5.16
CA LEU A 54 -4.23 15.31 3.84
C LEU A 54 -3.17 14.91 2.80
N MET A 55 -3.21 13.67 2.31
CA MET A 55 -2.15 13.12 1.46
C MET A 55 -2.63 12.03 0.50
N LEU A 56 -1.89 11.85 -0.59
CA LEU A 56 -2.04 10.72 -1.50
C LEU A 56 -1.07 9.60 -1.09
N SER A 57 -1.58 8.39 -0.88
CA SER A 57 -0.77 7.23 -0.50
C SER A 57 0.03 6.70 -1.70
N PRO A 58 1.14 5.96 -1.46
CA PRO A 58 1.87 5.27 -2.52
C PRO A 58 1.05 4.23 -3.30
N THR A 59 -0.08 3.75 -2.72
CA THR A 59 -1.01 2.82 -3.37
C THR A 59 -2.13 3.53 -4.14
N GLY A 60 -2.14 4.87 -4.14
CA GLY A 60 -3.13 5.69 -4.85
C GLY A 60 -4.43 5.96 -4.07
N GLN A 61 -4.42 5.74 -2.75
CA GLN A 61 -5.54 6.05 -1.86
C GLN A 61 -5.44 7.50 -1.36
N PHE A 62 -6.57 8.19 -1.27
CA PHE A 62 -6.63 9.52 -0.65
C PHE A 62 -6.77 9.36 0.86
N ILE A 63 -5.84 9.89 1.65
CA ILE A 63 -5.89 9.88 3.11
C ILE A 63 -6.25 11.29 3.57
N VAL A 64 -7.32 11.42 4.34
CA VAL A 64 -7.87 12.74 4.72
C VAL A 64 -8.26 12.75 6.19
N PRO A 65 -8.09 13.87 6.92
CA PRO A 65 -8.60 13.99 8.27
C PRO A 65 -10.13 14.12 8.24
N SER A 66 -10.80 13.51 9.21
CA SER A 66 -12.26 13.66 9.38
C SER A 66 -12.75 15.10 9.59
N SER A 67 -11.86 16.00 9.99
CA SER A 67 -12.11 17.44 10.15
C SER A 67 -11.91 18.24 8.85
N CYS A 68 -11.50 17.60 7.75
CA CYS A 68 -11.18 18.27 6.50
C CYS A 68 -12.39 19.03 5.94
N PRO A 69 -12.29 20.35 5.68
CA PRO A 69 -13.33 21.12 5.02
C PRO A 69 -13.60 20.59 3.60
N ALA A 70 -14.87 20.54 3.18
CA ALA A 70 -15.24 19.98 1.87
C ALA A 70 -14.56 20.70 0.69
N PHE A 71 -14.44 22.02 0.73
CA PHE A 71 -13.76 22.77 -0.34
C PHE A 71 -12.27 22.36 -0.47
N LEU A 72 -11.61 22.12 0.67
CA LEU A 72 -10.20 21.71 0.70
C LEU A 72 -10.05 20.28 0.19
N LEU A 73 -10.98 19.40 0.56
CA LEU A 73 -11.03 18.04 0.05
C LEU A 73 -11.24 18.01 -1.47
N VAL A 74 -12.18 18.80 -1.99
CA VAL A 74 -12.45 18.90 -3.44
C VAL A 74 -11.23 19.45 -4.19
N ALA A 75 -10.58 20.50 -3.67
CA ALA A 75 -9.34 21.02 -4.26
C ALA A 75 -8.23 19.96 -4.28
N PHE A 76 -8.00 19.31 -3.15
CA PHE A 76 -7.01 18.24 -3.02
C PHE A 76 -7.25 17.08 -3.99
N LEU A 77 -8.50 16.61 -4.10
CA LEU A 77 -8.85 15.57 -5.07
C LEU A 77 -8.53 16.04 -6.49
N SER A 78 -8.98 17.24 -6.86
CA SER A 78 -8.78 17.81 -8.21
C SER A 78 -7.30 17.83 -8.62
N GLU A 79 -6.42 18.22 -7.70
CA GLU A 79 -4.97 18.29 -7.94
C GLU A 79 -4.32 16.91 -8.06
N ASN A 80 -4.95 15.84 -7.52
CA ASN A 80 -4.31 14.55 -7.32
C ASN A 80 -4.96 13.38 -8.08
N LEU A 81 -6.11 13.56 -8.75
CA LEU A 81 -6.82 12.50 -9.47
C LEU A 81 -5.93 11.76 -10.49
N ASP A 82 -5.19 12.50 -11.30
CA ASP A 82 -4.29 11.93 -12.30
C ASP A 82 -3.14 11.13 -11.67
N ALA A 83 -2.57 11.67 -10.59
CA ALA A 83 -1.50 11.01 -9.85
C ALA A 83 -2.01 9.73 -9.18
N ALA A 84 -3.19 9.79 -8.56
CA ALA A 84 -3.84 8.65 -7.92
C ALA A 84 -4.14 7.54 -8.93
N SER A 85 -4.65 7.89 -10.12
CA SER A 85 -4.92 6.94 -11.20
C SER A 85 -3.66 6.20 -11.64
N ARG A 86 -2.55 6.94 -11.85
CA ARG A 86 -1.25 6.33 -12.19
C ARG A 86 -0.72 5.41 -11.10
N LEU A 87 -0.85 5.81 -9.83
CA LEU A 87 -0.41 5.00 -8.69
C LEU A 87 -1.24 3.72 -8.55
N LEU A 88 -2.56 3.81 -8.69
CA LEU A 88 -3.46 2.66 -8.67
C LEU A 88 -3.12 1.65 -9.77
N GLN A 89 -2.96 2.12 -11.01
CA GLN A 89 -2.59 1.27 -12.13
C GLN A 89 -1.23 0.60 -11.92
N ARG A 90 -0.23 1.35 -11.45
CA ARG A 90 1.09 0.80 -11.11
C ARG A 90 0.98 -0.26 -10.02
N TYR A 91 0.27 0.03 -8.94
CA TYR A 91 0.10 -0.89 -7.82
C TYR A 91 -0.59 -2.19 -8.24
N GLN A 92 -1.67 -2.10 -9.03
CA GLN A 92 -2.36 -3.27 -9.59
C GLN A 92 -1.45 -4.10 -10.49
N ARG A 93 -0.73 -3.47 -11.41
CA ARG A 93 0.24 -4.16 -12.27
C ARG A 93 1.31 -4.87 -11.44
N ASN A 94 1.85 -4.18 -10.45
CA ASN A 94 2.92 -4.72 -9.61
C ASN A 94 2.47 -5.93 -8.79
N LYS A 95 1.21 -6.01 -8.34
CA LYS A 95 0.69 -7.24 -7.69
C LYS A 95 0.80 -8.48 -8.59
N TYR A 96 0.55 -8.32 -9.90
CA TYR A 96 0.68 -9.43 -10.83
C TYR A 96 2.13 -9.82 -11.07
N VAL A 97 3.02 -8.84 -11.24
CA VAL A 97 4.46 -9.06 -11.43
C VAL A 97 5.09 -9.69 -10.18
N GLU A 98 4.76 -9.18 -9.00
CA GLU A 98 5.19 -9.72 -7.72
C GLU A 98 4.80 -11.19 -7.58
N ARG A 99 3.55 -11.54 -7.90
CA ARG A 99 3.06 -12.93 -7.83
C ARG A 99 3.84 -13.87 -8.75
N ASP A 100 4.13 -13.44 -9.98
CA ASP A 100 4.91 -14.24 -10.93
C ASP A 100 6.34 -14.47 -10.43
N LEU A 101 7.03 -13.39 -10.04
CA LEU A 101 8.40 -13.48 -9.53
C LEU A 101 8.49 -14.28 -8.23
N HIS A 102 7.50 -14.12 -7.34
CA HIS A 102 7.39 -14.89 -6.11
C HIS A 102 7.34 -16.39 -6.40
N GLN A 103 6.43 -16.82 -7.29
CA GLN A 103 6.29 -18.23 -7.68
C GLN A 103 7.56 -18.76 -8.33
N ARG A 104 8.21 -17.95 -9.18
CA ARG A 104 9.49 -18.31 -9.79
C ARG A 104 10.60 -18.47 -8.76
N CYS A 105 10.72 -17.58 -7.78
CA CYS A 105 11.67 -17.73 -6.68
C CYS A 105 11.42 -19.03 -5.91
N VAL A 106 10.18 -19.31 -5.50
CA VAL A 106 9.84 -20.53 -4.78
C VAL A 106 10.23 -21.79 -5.57
N GLY A 107 9.90 -21.83 -6.87
CA GLY A 107 10.23 -22.97 -7.73
C GLY A 107 11.73 -23.11 -8.03
N GLU A 108 12.40 -22.03 -8.41
CA GLU A 108 13.80 -22.06 -8.86
C GLU A 108 14.80 -22.26 -7.73
N PHE A 109 14.48 -21.83 -6.51
CA PHE A 109 15.28 -22.07 -5.31
C PHE A 109 14.83 -23.30 -4.53
N GLU A 110 13.74 -23.96 -4.93
CA GLU A 110 13.10 -25.04 -4.18
C GLU A 110 12.85 -24.63 -2.71
N LEU A 111 12.33 -23.41 -2.51
CA LEU A 111 12.02 -22.88 -1.18
C LEU A 111 10.85 -23.67 -0.57
N ALA A 112 10.89 -23.88 0.74
CA ALA A 112 9.73 -24.40 1.46
C ALA A 112 8.61 -23.35 1.52
N ALA A 113 8.97 -22.09 1.74
CA ALA A 113 8.07 -20.94 1.66
C ALA A 113 8.84 -19.65 1.35
N LEU A 114 8.15 -18.70 0.74
CA LEU A 114 8.60 -17.32 0.61
C LEU A 114 7.51 -16.39 1.15
N GLN A 115 7.80 -15.64 2.19
CA GLN A 115 6.87 -14.73 2.85
C GLN A 115 7.47 -13.32 2.95
N LYS A 116 6.66 -12.35 3.36
CA LYS A 116 7.09 -10.96 3.53
C LYS A 116 6.33 -10.28 4.67
N ASP A 117 6.94 -9.26 5.27
CA ASP A 117 6.24 -8.37 6.20
C ASP A 117 5.18 -7.51 5.48
N ASP A 118 4.13 -7.11 6.19
CA ASP A 118 3.05 -6.25 5.67
C ASP A 118 3.55 -4.91 5.11
N ASN A 119 4.70 -4.43 5.60
CA ASN A 119 5.29 -3.18 5.15
C ASN A 119 6.13 -3.32 3.87
N ILE A 120 6.33 -4.54 3.36
CA ILE A 120 7.01 -4.80 2.09
C ILE A 120 5.99 -4.66 0.96
N THR A 121 6.05 -3.51 0.28
CA THR A 121 5.18 -3.23 -0.86
C THR A 121 5.52 -4.14 -2.06
N PRO A 122 4.60 -4.30 -3.02
CA PRO A 122 4.87 -5.07 -4.23
C PRO A 122 6.16 -4.65 -4.96
N ASP A 123 6.44 -3.34 -5.07
CA ASP A 123 7.67 -2.85 -5.69
C ASP A 123 8.94 -3.35 -4.99
N LEU A 124 8.97 -3.35 -3.66
CA LEU A 124 10.12 -3.82 -2.88
C LEU A 124 10.27 -5.35 -2.99
N MET A 125 9.16 -6.07 -3.00
CA MET A 125 9.17 -7.53 -3.16
C MET A 125 9.63 -7.94 -4.57
N ILE A 126 9.18 -7.22 -5.60
CA ILE A 126 9.66 -7.39 -6.99
C ILE A 126 11.17 -7.22 -7.02
N GLU A 127 11.70 -6.13 -6.46
CA GLU A 127 13.13 -5.87 -6.45
C GLU A 127 13.92 -6.95 -5.71
N CYS A 128 13.42 -7.41 -4.55
CA CYS A 128 14.02 -8.51 -3.80
C CYS A 128 14.06 -9.80 -4.62
N CYS A 129 12.94 -10.20 -5.22
CA CYS A 129 12.83 -11.43 -6.02
C CYS A 129 13.71 -11.37 -7.27
N ASP A 130 13.72 -10.22 -7.97
CA ASP A 130 14.59 -10.01 -9.11
C ASP A 130 16.06 -10.19 -8.74
N ARG A 131 16.49 -9.62 -7.61
CA ARG A 131 17.86 -9.80 -7.11
C ARG A 131 18.15 -11.25 -6.76
N LEU A 132 17.21 -11.96 -6.12
CA LEU A 132 17.37 -13.37 -5.78
C LEU A 132 17.64 -14.16 -7.06
N LEU A 133 16.73 -14.07 -8.04
CA LEU A 133 16.84 -14.77 -9.32
C LEU A 133 18.13 -14.42 -10.08
N ARG A 134 18.57 -13.14 -10.05
CA ARG A 134 19.86 -12.74 -10.67
C ARG A 134 21.07 -13.41 -10.04
N HIS A 135 21.03 -13.72 -8.75
CA HIS A 135 22.11 -14.38 -8.01
C HIS A 135 21.86 -15.87 -7.75
N LYS A 136 20.95 -16.49 -8.50
CA LYS A 136 20.50 -17.87 -8.29
C LYS A 136 21.65 -18.87 -8.17
N THR A 137 22.61 -18.83 -9.08
CA THR A 137 23.72 -19.80 -9.10
C THR A 137 24.53 -19.83 -7.82
N VAL A 138 24.65 -18.69 -7.14
CA VAL A 138 25.39 -18.56 -5.87
C VAL A 138 24.51 -18.95 -4.68
N LEU A 139 23.22 -18.60 -4.72
CA LEU A 139 22.31 -18.75 -3.59
C LEU A 139 21.61 -20.10 -3.52
N SER A 140 21.38 -20.79 -4.65
CA SER A 140 20.65 -22.06 -4.71
C SER A 140 21.17 -23.14 -3.75
N PRO A 141 22.49 -23.35 -3.57
CA PRO A 141 22.98 -24.36 -2.63
C PRO A 141 22.55 -24.12 -1.18
N SER A 142 22.34 -22.86 -0.80
CA SER A 142 22.05 -22.45 0.58
C SER A 142 20.56 -22.22 0.85
N LEU A 143 19.75 -22.04 -0.19
CA LEU A 143 18.32 -21.70 -0.05
C LEU A 143 17.36 -22.88 -0.25
N LYS A 144 17.86 -24.02 -0.72
CA LYS A 144 17.01 -25.21 -0.93
C LYS A 144 16.34 -25.66 0.36
N GLY A 145 15.01 -25.76 0.34
CA GLY A 145 14.19 -26.17 1.50
C GLY A 145 14.05 -25.11 2.60
N VAL A 146 14.54 -23.89 2.39
CA VAL A 146 14.47 -22.81 3.39
C VAL A 146 13.09 -22.13 3.38
N HIS A 147 12.61 -21.74 4.57
CA HIS A 147 11.52 -20.78 4.73
C HIS A 147 12.12 -19.37 4.73
N LEU A 148 11.97 -18.64 3.62
CA LEU A 148 12.57 -17.33 3.43
C LEU A 148 11.55 -16.23 3.72
N TRP A 149 11.89 -15.29 4.59
CA TRP A 149 11.04 -14.17 4.97
C TRP A 149 11.68 -12.84 4.58
N VAL A 150 11.00 -12.06 3.75
CA VAL A 150 11.44 -10.74 3.33
C VAL A 150 11.00 -9.70 4.35
N THR A 151 11.96 -9.08 5.02
CA THR A 151 11.76 -8.10 6.10
C THR A 151 12.55 -6.81 5.81
N ASN A 152 12.91 -6.06 6.86
CA ASN A 152 13.83 -4.91 6.79
C ASN A 152 15.14 -5.15 7.57
N TYR A 153 15.40 -6.38 8.02
CA TYR A 153 16.55 -6.75 8.82
C TYR A 153 17.00 -8.18 8.50
N TYR A 154 18.19 -8.55 8.95
CA TYR A 154 18.64 -9.94 8.91
C TYR A 154 18.33 -10.63 10.23
N SER A 155 17.79 -11.85 10.17
CA SER A 155 17.60 -12.70 11.33
C SER A 155 17.55 -14.16 10.91
N VAL A 156 17.88 -15.07 11.81
CA VAL A 156 17.60 -16.50 11.66
C VAL A 156 16.85 -16.92 12.91
N LEU A 157 15.64 -17.42 12.74
CA LEU A 157 14.80 -17.87 13.84
C LEU A 157 15.16 -19.30 14.24
N SER A 158 14.83 -19.67 15.48
CA SER A 158 15.20 -20.97 16.06
C SER A 158 14.55 -22.17 15.37
N ASP A 159 13.48 -21.94 14.60
CA ASP A 159 12.78 -22.93 13.77
C ASP A 159 13.36 -23.06 12.36
N GLY A 160 14.41 -22.30 12.03
CA GLY A 160 15.08 -22.36 10.73
C GLY A 160 14.52 -21.40 9.67
N GLU A 161 13.62 -20.49 10.05
CA GLU A 161 13.23 -19.39 9.17
C GLU A 161 14.36 -18.37 9.01
N VAL A 162 14.61 -17.97 7.75
CA VAL A 162 15.65 -17.00 7.41
C VAL A 162 14.99 -15.69 7.02
N CYS A 163 15.26 -14.63 7.76
CA CYS A 163 14.80 -13.28 7.46
C CYS A 163 15.90 -12.52 6.73
N ILE A 164 15.58 -11.95 5.57
CA ILE A 164 16.46 -11.05 4.83
C ILE A 164 15.77 -9.72 4.56
N PRO A 165 16.48 -8.58 4.58
CA PRO A 165 15.88 -7.33 4.15
C PRO A 165 15.62 -7.38 2.64
N TRP A 166 14.56 -6.73 2.15
CA TRP A 166 14.26 -6.66 0.71
C TRP A 166 15.43 -6.14 -0.15
N ASN A 167 16.28 -5.28 0.43
CA ASN A 167 17.47 -4.68 -0.20
C ASN A 167 18.78 -5.39 0.19
N TRP A 168 18.70 -6.67 0.55
CA TRP A 168 19.84 -7.49 0.94
C TRP A 168 21.01 -7.40 -0.05
N LYS A 169 22.20 -7.70 0.49
CA LYS A 169 23.47 -7.67 -0.24
C LYS A 169 24.19 -9.00 -0.02
N LEU A 170 24.88 -9.43 -1.06
CA LEU A 170 25.66 -10.67 -1.09
C LEU A 170 27.05 -10.45 -0.46
#